data_AF-A0A951MZZ0-F1
#
_entry.id   AF-A0A951MZZ0-F1
#
_cell.length_a   1.000
_cell.length_b   1.000
_cell.length_c   1.000
_cell.angle_alpha   90.00
_cell.angle_beta   90.00
_cell.angle_gamma   90.00
#
_symmetry.space_group_name_H-M   'P 1'
#
loop_
_entity.id
_entity.type
_entity.pdbx_description
1 polymer ?
#
loop_
_entity_poly.entity_id
_entity_poly.type
_entity_poly.pdbx_seq_one_letter_code
_entity_poly.pdbx_strand_id
1 'polypeptide(L)' 'MTNRKPGSALGPSVAIGVGIGVAVGVALGNMGIGIAVGLAAGLAFAAILNNRLNKE' A
#
# COMPACT_ATOMS: atom_id res chain seq x y z
N MET A 1 29.40 6.78 0.30
CA MET A 1 28.01 7.17 -0.05
C MET A 1 27.23 5.87 -0.27
N THR A 2 26.34 5.48 0.65
CA THR A 2 25.57 4.24 0.50
C THR A 2 24.56 4.42 -0.62
N ASN A 3 24.81 3.76 -1.75
CA ASN A 3 23.92 3.69 -2.90
C ASN A 3 22.70 2.81 -2.52
N ARG A 4 21.68 3.41 -1.90
CA ARG A 4 20.42 2.71 -1.67
C ARG A 4 19.71 2.59 -3.01
N LYS A 5 19.75 1.40 -3.62
CA LYS A 5 18.83 1.08 -4.71
C LYS A 5 17.42 1.39 -4.21
N PRO A 6 16.59 2.15 -4.93
CA PRO A 6 15.20 2.33 -4.55
C PRO A 6 14.57 0.93 -4.47
N GLY A 7 14.31 0.47 -3.25
CA GLY A 7 13.65 -0.80 -3.00
C GLY A 7 12.23 -0.74 -3.56
N SER A 8 11.70 -1.89 -3.98
CA SER A 8 10.35 -1.94 -4.56
C SER A 8 9.32 -1.27 -3.63
N ALA A 9 8.52 -0.39 -4.21
CA ALA A 9 7.48 0.38 -3.53
C ALA A 9 6.36 -0.47 -2.92
N LEU A 10 6.31 -1.77 -3.24
CA LEU A 10 5.29 -2.72 -2.80
C LEU A 10 5.19 -2.84 -1.27
N GLY A 11 6.31 -2.98 -0.56
CA GLY A 11 6.29 -3.18 0.90
C GLY A 11 5.66 -2.00 1.66
N PRO A 12 6.16 -0.76 1.47
CA PRO A 12 5.64 0.41 2.17
C PRO A 12 4.17 0.73 1.82
N SER A 13 3.79 0.64 0.55
CA SER A 13 2.43 0.98 0.08
C SER A 13 1.37 0.01 0.59
N VAL A 14 1.67 -1.30 0.63
CA VAL A 14 0.77 -2.31 1.20
C VAL A 14 0.65 -2.15 2.71
N ALA A 15 1.75 -1.90 3.44
CA ALA A 15 1.70 -1.69 4.88
C ALA A 15 0.81 -0.49 5.27
N ILE A 16 0.93 0.62 4.53
CA ILE A 16 0.08 1.81 4.73
C ILE A 16 -1.37 1.49 4.36
N GLY A 17 -1.61 0.86 3.21
CA GLY A 17 -2.95 0.48 2.76
C GLY A 17 -3.68 -0.43 3.74
N VAL A 18 -2.99 -1.44 4.29
CA VAL A 18 -3.55 -2.35 5.30
C VAL A 18 -3.82 -1.61 6.62
N GLY A 19 -2.90 -0.78 7.10
CA GLY A 19 -3.10 0.00 8.33
C GLY A 19 -4.34 0.90 8.27
N ILE A 20 -4.51 1.61 7.15
CA ILE A 20 -5.70 2.45 6.90
C ILE A 20 -6.94 1.57 6.74
N GLY A 21 -6.86 0.48 5.99
CA GLY A 21 -7.97 -0.45 5.77
C GLY A 21 -8.52 -1.06 7.06
N VAL A 22 -7.64 -1.45 7.99
CA VAL A 22 -8.03 -1.96 9.30
C VAL A 22 -8.73 -0.86 10.11
N ALA A 23 -8.18 0.36 10.15
CA ALA A 23 -8.82 1.48 10.85
C ALA A 23 -10.22 1.79 10.31
N VAL A 24 -10.37 1.80 8.98
CA VAL A 24 -11.67 1.98 8.30
C VAL A 24 -12.62 0.81 8.59
N GLY A 25 -12.12 -0.43 8.56
CA GLY A 25 -12.92 -1.62 8.86
C GLY A 25 -13.44 -1.65 10.30
N VAL A 26 -12.62 -1.20 11.24
CA VAL A 26 -13.02 -1.02 12.65
C VAL A 26 -14.09 0.07 12.76
N ALA A 27 -13.89 1.21 12.10
CA ALA A 27 -14.86 2.32 12.13
C ALA A 27 -16.22 1.95 11.51
N LEU A 28 -16.22 1.12 10.46
CA LEU A 28 -17.43 0.66 9.79
C LEU A 28 -18.07 -0.58 10.46
N GLY A 29 -17.43 -1.17 11.47
CA GLY A 29 -17.86 -2.44 12.06
C GLY A 29 -17.79 -3.63 11.09
N ASN A 30 -17.12 -3.47 9.95
CA ASN A 30 -16.95 -4.49 8.92
C ASN A 30 -15.49 -4.57 8.47
N MET A 31 -14.73 -5.42 9.17
CA MET A 31 -13.31 -5.63 8.87
C MET A 31 -13.07 -6.21 7.47
N GLY A 32 -14.00 -7.00 6.94
CA GLY A 32 -13.88 -7.57 5.58
C GLY A 32 -13.81 -6.47 4.52
N ILE A 33 -14.73 -5.50 4.61
CA ILE A 33 -14.73 -4.34 3.69
C ILE A 33 -13.49 -3.47 3.91
N GLY A 34 -13.13 -3.19 5.16
CA GLY A 34 -11.97 -2.36 5.47
C GLY A 34 -10.66 -2.92 4.91
N ILE A 35 -10.40 -4.21 5.14
CA ILE A 35 -9.21 -4.90 4.63
C ILE A 35 -9.22 -4.95 3.10
N ALA A 36 -10.37 -5.26 2.47
CA ALA A 36 -10.48 -5.30 1.02
C ALA A 36 -10.18 -3.93 0.39
N VAL A 37 -10.76 -2.85 0.92
CA VAL A 37 -10.55 -1.48 0.43
C VAL A 37 -9.11 -1.03 0.68
N GLY A 38 -8.56 -1.28 1.87
CA GLY A 38 -7.19 -0.91 2.21
C GLY A 38 -6.14 -1.64 1.36
N LEU A 39 -6.32 -2.93 1.11
CA LEU A 39 -5.47 -3.70 0.20
C LEU A 39 -5.59 -3.20 -1.24
N ALA A 40 -6.81 -2.96 -1.73
CA ALA A 40 -7.02 -2.44 -3.08
C ALA A 40 -6.33 -1.08 -3.28
N ALA A 41 -6.48 -0.16 -2.33
CA ALA A 41 -5.81 1.13 -2.35
C ALA A 41 -4.29 0.99 -2.27
N GLY A 42 -3.78 0.18 -1.33
CA GLY A 42 -2.34 -0.06 -1.15
C GLY A 42 -1.68 -0.64 -2.40
N LEU A 43 -2.33 -1.62 -3.04
CA LEU A 43 -1.86 -2.21 -4.31
C LEU A 43 -1.95 -1.23 -5.48
N ALA A 44 -2.97 -0.37 -5.54
CA ALA A 44 -3.07 0.67 -6.56
C ALA A 44 -1.90 1.67 -6.45
N PHE A 45 -1.59 2.12 -5.23
CA PHE A 45 -0.42 2.97 -4.97
C PHE A 45 0.89 2.25 -5.27
N ALA A 46 0.99 0.97 -4.91
CA ALA A 46 2.15 0.13 -5.24
C ALA A 46 2.39 0.09 -6.75
N ALA A 47 1.35 -0.16 -7.54
CA ALA A 47 1.43 -0.26 -9.00
C ALA A 47 1.85 1.07 -9.64
N ILE A 48 1.27 2.19 -9.18
CA ILE A 48 1.62 3.53 -9.67
C ILE A 48 3.08 3.84 -9.35
N LEU A 49 3.52 3.59 -8.11
CA LEU A 49 4.88 3.91 -7.68
C LEU A 49 5.91 2.97 -8.30
N ASN A 50 5.63 1.66 -8.44
CA ASN A 50 6.49 0.74 -9.18
C ASN A 50 6.64 1.16 -10.64
N ASN A 51 5.58 1.64 -11.29
CA ASN A 51 5.67 2.16 -12.66
C ASN A 51 6.53 3.43 -12.78
N ARG A 52 6.72 4.18 -11.69
CA ARG A 52 7.65 5.31 -11.66
C ARG A 52 9.08 4.83 -11.44
N LEU A 53 9.28 3.92 -10.48
CA LEU A 53 10.59 3.37 -10.14
C LEU A 53 11.20 2.50 -11.26
N ASN A 54 10.38 1.77 -12.02
CA ASN A 54 10.84 0.96 -13.15
C ASN A 54 11.07 1.76 -14.45
N LYS A 55 10.74 3.06 -14.45
CA LYS A 55 10.89 3.93 -15.62
C LYS A 55 12.13 4.84 -15.51
N GLU A 56 12.98 4.59 -14.52
CA GLU A 56 14.31 5.17 -14.32
C GLU A 56 15.38 4.12 -14.66
#